data_AF-A0A2J8A802-F1
#
_entry.id   AF-A0A2J8A802-F1
#
_cell.length_a   1.000
_cell.length_b   1.000
_cell.length_c   1.000
_cell.angle_alpha   90.00
_cell.angle_beta   90.00
_cell.angle_gamma   90.00
#
_symmetry.space_group_name_H-M   'P 1'
#
loop_
_entity.id
_entity.type
_entity.pdbx_description
1 polymer ?
#
loop_
_entity_poly.entity_id
_entity_poly.type
_entity_poly.pdbx_seq_one_letter_code
_entity_poly.pdbx_strand_id
1 'polypeptide(L)'
;MGYGGYVSAKLPPPKPTEVEAAVQAVKSLEAVEMIHKLVYNSAVSPKEEKFRKVRLSNPKVKAVLGDAEGALEAMTALGWATEEAEGESWMVVPAGKYMSMQQVRIVEAVRDKLRSEHKDHARHATAQILLA
;
A
#
# COMPACT_ATOMS: atom_id res chain seq x y z
N MET A 1 -30.59 10.07 38.88
CA MET A 1 -29.22 10.32 38.42
C MET A 1 -28.84 9.21 37.43
N GLY A 2 -29.23 9.35 36.16
CA GLY A 2 -28.94 8.34 35.12
C GLY A 2 -27.82 8.86 34.23
N TYR A 3 -26.64 8.25 34.29
CA TYR A 3 -25.58 8.52 33.32
C TYR A 3 -25.95 7.84 32.00
N GLY A 4 -26.46 8.65 31.07
CA GLY A 4 -26.66 8.22 29.68
C GLY A 4 -25.32 7.80 29.08
N GLY A 5 -25.26 6.57 28.59
CA GLY A 5 -24.08 6.03 27.93
C GLY A 5 -23.64 6.93 26.79
N TYR A 6 -22.37 7.32 26.82
CA TYR A 6 -21.71 7.94 25.68
C TYR A 6 -21.74 6.94 24.52
N VAL A 7 -22.68 7.11 23.60
CA VAL A 7 -22.61 6.51 22.28
C VAL A 7 -21.46 7.22 21.59
N SER A 8 -20.33 6.52 21.44
CA SER A 8 -19.16 7.03 20.74
C SER A 8 -19.61 7.50 19.35
N ALA A 9 -19.66 8.81 19.16
CA ALA A 9 -20.05 9.41 17.90
C ALA A 9 -19.10 8.86 16.84
N LYS A 10 -19.62 8.03 15.93
CA LYS A 10 -18.93 7.66 14.69
C LYS A 10 -18.74 8.94 13.90
N LEU A 11 -17.65 9.64 14.17
CA LEU A 11 -17.13 10.70 13.32
C LEU A 11 -17.14 10.15 11.89
N PRO A 12 -17.67 10.88 10.90
CA PRO A 12 -17.51 10.49 9.51
C PRO A 12 -16.02 10.27 9.28
N PRO A 13 -15.63 9.21 8.53
CA PRO A 13 -14.22 8.91 8.34
C PRO A 13 -13.53 10.20 7.86
N PRO A 14 -12.43 10.61 8.50
CA PRO A 14 -11.67 11.75 8.02
C PRO A 14 -11.42 11.54 6.53
N LYS A 15 -11.53 12.61 5.74
CA LYS A 15 -11.23 12.55 4.30
C LYS A 15 -9.89 11.81 4.16
N PRO A 16 -9.83 10.72 3.38
CA PRO A 16 -8.62 9.91 3.29
C PRO A 16 -7.47 10.86 2.97
N THR A 17 -6.40 10.75 3.75
CA THR A 17 -5.18 11.51 3.48
C THR A 17 -4.73 11.23 2.05
N GLU A 18 -4.01 12.16 1.41
CA GLU A 18 -3.57 11.99 0.02
C GLU A 18 -2.83 10.65 -0.18
N VAL A 19 -2.11 10.20 0.85
CA VAL A 19 -1.45 8.90 0.91
C VAL A 19 -2.44 7.73 0.93
N GLU A 20 -3.48 7.79 1.75
CA GLU A 20 -4.52 6.74 1.80
C GLU A 20 -5.25 6.63 0.46
N ALA A 21 -5.61 7.76 -0.15
CA ALA A 21 -6.29 7.76 -1.44
C ALA A 21 -5.40 7.18 -2.55
N ALA A 22 -4.12 7.53 -2.57
CA ALA A 22 -3.17 7.00 -3.55
C ALA A 22 -2.96 5.48 -3.40
N VAL A 23 -2.84 4.98 -2.16
CA VAL A 23 -2.70 3.53 -1.93
C VAL A 23 -4.00 2.79 -2.24
N GLN A 24 -5.17 3.38 -1.97
CA GLN A 24 -6.48 2.81 -2.34
C GLN A 24 -6.73 2.75 -3.85
N ALA A 25 -6.08 3.61 -4.63
CA ALA A 25 -6.19 3.56 -6.09
C ALA A 25 -5.55 2.29 -6.69
N VAL A 26 -4.61 1.67 -5.97
CA VAL A 26 -3.97 0.42 -6.39
C VAL A 26 -4.93 -0.76 -6.22
N LYS A 27 -5.40 -1.30 -7.34
CA LYS A 27 -6.35 -2.44 -7.35
C LYS A 27 -5.67 -3.81 -7.28
N SER A 28 -4.37 -3.87 -7.57
CA SER A 28 -3.61 -5.13 -7.57
C SER A 28 -3.16 -5.52 -6.17
N LEU A 29 -3.62 -6.68 -5.70
CA LEU A 29 -3.19 -7.21 -4.39
C LEU A 29 -1.68 -7.43 -4.34
N GLU A 30 -1.10 -7.98 -5.40
CA GLU A 30 0.35 -8.26 -5.49
C GLU A 30 1.17 -6.97 -5.41
N ALA A 31 0.69 -5.89 -6.04
CA ALA A 31 1.32 -4.58 -5.97
C ALA A 31 1.29 -4.02 -4.54
N VAL A 32 0.13 -4.03 -3.90
CA VAL A 32 -0.02 -3.55 -2.52
C VAL A 32 0.83 -4.38 -1.54
N GLU A 33 0.91 -5.71 -1.72
CA GLU A 33 1.79 -6.56 -0.91
C GLU A 33 3.28 -6.22 -1.10
N MET A 34 3.70 -5.91 -2.32
CA MET A 34 5.07 -5.48 -2.59
C MET A 34 5.37 -4.11 -1.97
N ILE A 35 4.47 -3.13 -2.14
CA ILE A 35 4.57 -1.81 -1.52
C ILE A 35 4.67 -1.96 0.01
N HIS A 36 3.79 -2.78 0.61
CA HIS A 36 3.81 -3.03 2.05
C HIS A 36 5.17 -3.53 2.51
N LYS A 37 5.75 -4.54 1.84
CA LYS A 37 7.08 -5.08 2.18
C LYS A 37 8.16 -4.02 2.09
N LEU A 38 8.16 -3.19 1.05
CA LEU A 38 9.16 -2.13 0.85
C LEU A 38 9.06 -1.06 1.94
N VAL A 39 7.84 -0.59 2.23
CA VAL A 39 7.59 0.44 3.26
C VAL A 39 7.89 -0.11 4.66
N TYR A 40 7.46 -1.33 4.97
CA TYR A 40 7.72 -1.99 6.25
C TYR A 40 9.22 -2.16 6.51
N ASN A 41 9.96 -2.71 5.54
CA ASN A 41 11.40 -2.90 5.67
C ASN A 41 12.14 -1.56 5.84
N SER A 42 11.70 -0.52 5.12
CA SER A 42 12.25 0.83 5.24
C SER A 42 11.93 1.49 6.58
N ALA A 43 10.77 1.21 7.16
CA ALA A 43 10.33 1.77 8.44
C ALA A 43 11.01 1.07 9.64
N VAL A 44 11.15 -0.27 9.58
CA VAL A 44 11.77 -1.07 10.64
C VAL A 44 13.29 -0.93 10.63
N SER A 45 13.89 -0.90 9.43
CA SER A 45 15.34 -0.87 9.25
C SER A 45 15.79 0.38 8.46
N PRO A 46 15.56 1.61 8.98
CA PRO A 46 15.83 2.85 8.26
C PRO A 46 17.33 3.14 8.04
N LYS A 47 18.21 2.41 8.74
CA LYS A 47 19.67 2.51 8.61
C LYS A 47 20.23 1.67 7.47
N GLU A 48 19.47 0.70 6.97
CA GLU A 48 19.92 -0.20 5.91
C GLU A 48 19.56 0.38 4.54
N GLU A 49 20.57 0.90 3.83
CA GLU A 49 20.39 1.56 2.53
C GLU A 49 19.77 0.66 1.47
N LYS A 50 19.99 -0.66 1.56
CA LYS A 50 19.39 -1.66 0.65
C LYS A 50 17.86 -1.69 0.71
N PHE A 51 17.25 -1.31 1.83
CA PHE A 51 15.79 -1.25 1.96
C PHE A 51 15.21 0.09 1.51
N ARG A 52 16.04 1.13 1.49
CA ARG A 52 15.67 2.49 1.06
C ARG A 52 15.78 2.70 -0.44
N LYS A 53 16.17 1.68 -1.21
CA LYS A 53 16.27 1.74 -2.67
C LYS A 53 15.75 0.46 -3.29
N VAL A 54 14.97 0.59 -4.36
CA VAL A 54 14.47 -0.53 -5.16
C VAL A 54 14.64 -0.22 -6.64
N ARG A 55 15.15 -1.19 -7.39
CA ARG A 55 15.40 -1.07 -8.84
C ARG A 55 14.12 -1.40 -9.60
N LEU A 56 13.56 -0.44 -10.33
CA LEU A 56 12.39 -0.68 -11.19
C LEU A 56 12.76 -1.48 -12.44
N SER A 57 14.04 -1.53 -12.84
CA SER A 57 14.50 -2.43 -13.92
C SER A 57 14.44 -3.92 -13.58
N ASN A 58 14.26 -4.31 -12.31
CA ASN A 58 14.10 -5.74 -11.99
C ASN A 58 12.76 -6.23 -12.58
N PRO A 59 12.75 -7.30 -13.41
CA PRO A 59 11.54 -7.74 -14.10
C PRO A 59 10.37 -8.06 -13.15
N LYS A 60 10.65 -8.55 -11.94
CA LYS A 60 9.61 -8.81 -10.93
C LYS A 60 9.02 -7.51 -10.38
N VAL A 61 9.87 -6.53 -10.10
CA VAL A 61 9.43 -5.22 -9.59
C VAL A 61 8.70 -4.46 -10.69
N LYS A 62 9.21 -4.49 -11.92
CA LYS A 62 8.56 -3.87 -13.08
C LYS A 62 7.19 -4.46 -13.37
N ALA A 63 7.05 -5.78 -13.34
CA ALA A 63 5.77 -6.44 -13.56
C ALA A 63 4.75 -6.10 -12.47
N VAL A 64 5.18 -5.93 -11.22
CA VAL A 64 4.26 -5.72 -10.09
C VAL A 64 3.98 -4.25 -9.82
N LEU A 65 4.97 -3.36 -9.89
CA LEU A 65 4.82 -1.91 -9.65
C LEU A 65 4.67 -1.10 -10.93
N GLY A 66 5.27 -1.52 -12.04
CA GLY A 66 5.20 -0.80 -13.31
C GLY A 66 3.95 -1.10 -14.13
N ASP A 67 3.41 -2.31 -14.02
CA ASP A 67 2.17 -2.72 -14.72
C ASP A 67 0.91 -2.38 -13.90
N ALA A 68 1.05 -2.24 -12.58
CA ALA A 68 -0.06 -1.91 -11.70
C ALA A 68 -0.38 -0.41 -11.74
N GLU A 69 -1.55 -0.09 -12.28
CA GLU A 69 -2.11 1.26 -12.30
C GLU A 69 -2.14 1.87 -10.88
N GLY A 70 -1.56 3.07 -10.73
CA GLY A 70 -1.51 3.80 -9.47
C GLY A 70 -0.41 3.37 -8.49
N ALA A 71 0.37 2.32 -8.76
CA ALA A 71 1.36 1.82 -7.82
C ALA A 71 2.56 2.76 -7.64
N LEU A 72 3.03 3.39 -8.74
CA LEU A 72 4.10 4.39 -8.68
C LEU A 72 3.63 5.67 -7.99
N GLU A 73 2.40 6.10 -8.25
CA GLU A 73 1.77 7.24 -7.58
C GLU A 73 1.61 6.98 -6.08
N ALA A 74 1.21 5.76 -5.68
CA ALA A 74 1.14 5.37 -4.27
C ALA A 74 2.50 5.43 -3.58
N MET A 75 3.56 4.91 -4.21
CA MET A 75 4.93 4.99 -3.70
C MET A 75 5.38 6.46 -3.57
N THR A 76 5.09 7.29 -4.56
CA THR A 76 5.42 8.72 -4.55
C THR A 76 4.69 9.46 -3.43
N ALA A 77 3.39 9.18 -3.24
CA ALA A 77 2.59 9.73 -2.15
C ALA A 77 3.08 9.29 -0.76
N LEU A 78 3.58 8.05 -0.65
CA LEU A 78 4.24 7.54 0.56
C LEU A 78 5.59 8.24 0.84
N GLY A 79 6.11 9.02 -0.11
CA GLY A 79 7.32 9.82 0.05
C GLY A 79 8.57 9.17 -0.54
N TRP A 80 8.41 8.15 -1.38
CA TRP A 80 9.48 7.66 -2.24
C TRP A 80 9.68 8.62 -3.42
N ALA A 81 10.87 8.63 -3.98
CA ALA A 81 11.22 9.40 -5.16
C ALA A 81 11.74 8.47 -6.24
N THR A 82 11.43 8.80 -7.50
CA THR A 82 12.02 8.12 -8.65
C THR A 82 13.34 8.80 -8.96
N GLU A 83 14.42 8.03 -9.02
CA GLU A 83 15.74 8.47 -9.49
C GLU A 83 16.12 7.68 -10.72
N GLU A 84 16.63 8.36 -11.73
CA GLU A 84 17.19 7.73 -12.93
C GLU A 84 18.71 7.73 -12.79
N ALA A 85 19.29 6.55 -12.63
CA ALA A 85 20.74 6.37 -12.50
C ALA A 85 21.20 5.37 -13.56
N GLU A 86 22.22 5.75 -14.34
CA GLU A 86 22.86 4.87 -15.33
C GLU A 86 21.90 4.28 -16.39
N GLY A 87 20.83 5.02 -16.73
CA GLY A 87 19.81 4.55 -17.68
C GLY A 87 18.77 3.60 -17.07
N GLU A 88 18.76 3.47 -15.74
CA GLU A 88 17.82 2.65 -15.00
C GLU A 88 16.99 3.48 -14.04
N SER A 89 15.70 3.15 -13.95
CA SER A 89 14.80 3.79 -13.00
C SER A 89 14.88 3.08 -11.65
N TRP A 90 15.09 3.85 -10.60
CA TRP A 90 15.13 3.44 -9.21
C TRP A 90 14.07 4.19 -8.42
N MET A 91 13.52 3.54 -7.41
CA MET A 91 12.65 4.15 -6.42
C MET A 91 13.43 4.18 -5.11
N VAL A 92 13.61 5.37 -4.53
CA VAL A 92 14.41 5.58 -3.33
C VAL A 92 13.64 6.33 -2.27
N VAL A 93 14.00 6.13 -1.00
CA VAL A 93 13.56 6.99 0.10
C VAL A 93 14.56 8.13 0.25
N PRO A 94 14.18 9.39 -0.07
CA PRO A 94 15.08 10.54 -0.05
C PRO A 94 15.87 10.67 1.26
N ALA A 95 17.09 11.19 1.18
CA ALA A 95 17.89 11.49 2.36
C ALA A 95 17.12 12.42 3.32
N GLY A 96 17.13 12.12 4.61
CA GLY A 96 16.37 12.87 5.63
C GLY A 96 14.87 12.53 5.73
N LYS A 97 14.32 11.72 4.84
CA LYS A 97 12.98 11.14 4.99
C LYS A 97 13.05 9.73 5.58
N TYR A 98 12.06 9.41 6.40
CA TYR A 98 11.89 8.08 7.01
C TYR A 98 10.45 7.63 6.82
N MET A 99 10.28 6.33 6.61
CA MET A 99 8.95 5.73 6.60
C MET A 99 8.48 5.54 8.04
N SER A 100 7.21 5.84 8.30
CA SER A 100 6.61 5.68 9.62
C SER A 100 5.73 4.45 9.70
N MET A 101 5.54 3.91 10.90
CA MET A 101 4.59 2.82 11.13
C MET A 101 3.14 3.21 10.81
N GLN A 102 2.81 4.52 10.79
CA GLN A 102 1.51 4.98 10.34
C GLN A 102 1.31 4.69 8.84
N GLN A 103 2.31 4.96 8.02
CA GLN A 103 2.26 4.66 6.58
C GLN A 103 2.18 3.15 6.34
N VAL A 104 2.92 2.35 7.11
CA VAL A 104 2.80 0.88 7.06
C VAL A 104 1.35 0.46 7.31
N ARG A 105 0.72 0.96 8.39
CA ARG A 105 -0.67 0.64 8.74
C ARG A 105 -1.67 1.04 7.65
N ILE A 106 -1.47 2.17 6.99
CA ILE A 106 -2.30 2.61 5.86
C ILE A 106 -2.25 1.57 4.74
N VAL A 107 -1.05 1.13 4.36
CA VAL A 107 -0.87 0.12 3.31
C VAL A 107 -1.43 -1.23 3.73
N GLU A 108 -1.24 -1.63 5.00
CA GLU A 108 -1.82 -2.87 5.54
C GLU A 108 -3.34 -2.87 5.49
N ALA A 109 -3.99 -1.77 5.86
CA ALA A 109 -5.45 -1.67 5.81
C ALA A 109 -6.00 -1.89 4.39
N VAL A 110 -5.33 -1.32 3.38
CA VAL A 110 -5.72 -1.52 1.96
C VAL A 110 -5.45 -2.96 1.51
N ARG A 111 -4.29 -3.53 1.88
CA ARG A 111 -3.95 -4.94 1.61
C ARG A 111 -5.02 -5.88 2.15
N ASP A 112 -5.39 -5.71 3.42
CA ASP A 112 -6.34 -6.60 4.09
C ASP A 112 -7.74 -6.47 3.50
N LYS A 113 -8.13 -5.26 3.09
CA LYS A 113 -9.38 -5.02 2.35
C LYS A 113 -9.39 -5.75 1.01
N LEU A 114 -8.38 -5.55 0.17
CA LEU A 114 -8.27 -6.23 -1.13
C LEU A 114 -8.26 -7.75 -0.97
N ARG A 115 -7.56 -8.26 0.04
CA ARG A 115 -7.51 -9.70 0.34
C ARG A 115 -8.87 -10.24 0.77
N SER A 116 -9.66 -9.47 1.52
CA SER A 116 -11.03 -9.86 1.87
C SER A 116 -11.92 -9.88 0.63
N GLU A 117 -11.87 -8.83 -0.18
CA GLU A 117 -12.65 -8.72 -1.42
C GLU A 117 -12.35 -9.89 -2.38
N HIS A 118 -11.08 -10.26 -2.56
CA HIS A 118 -10.71 -11.44 -3.36
C HIS A 118 -11.28 -12.75 -2.80
N LYS A 119 -11.35 -12.91 -1.47
CA LYS A 119 -11.95 -14.09 -0.83
C LYS A 119 -13.47 -14.13 -0.99
N ASP A 120 -14.15 -12.99 -0.85
CA ASP A 120 -15.59 -12.90 -1.03
C ASP A 120 -15.99 -13.15 -2.48
N HIS A 121 -15.28 -12.58 -3.44
CA HIS A 121 -15.48 -12.88 -4.86
C HIS A 121 -15.29 -14.37 -5.18
N ALA A 122 -14.27 -15.03 -4.61
CA ALA A 122 -14.07 -16.46 -4.77
C ALA A 122 -15.22 -17.29 -4.16
N ARG A 123 -15.73 -16.90 -2.99
CA ARG A 123 -16.87 -17.58 -2.35
C ARG A 123 -18.15 -17.45 -3.16
N HIS A 124 -18.45 -16.24 -3.67
CA HIS A 124 -19.64 -16.00 -4.47
C HIS A 124 -19.59 -16.69 -5.84
N ALA A 125 -18.42 -16.73 -6.50
CA ALA A 125 -18.23 -17.47 -7.74
C ALA A 125 -18.42 -18.98 -7.56
N THR A 126 -17.91 -19.54 -6.46
CA THR A 126 -18.07 -20.98 -6.16
C THR A 126 -19.53 -21.32 -5.85
N ALA A 127 -20.25 -20.44 -5.16
CA ALA A 127 -21.67 -20.62 -4.85
C ALA A 127 -22.57 -20.54 -6.10
N GLN A 128 -22.23 -19.70 -7.08
CA GLN A 128 -22.96 -19.63 -8.36
C GLN A 128 -22.76 -20.86 -9.24
N ILE A 129 -21.57 -21.48 -9.23
CA ILE A 129 -21.28 -22.70 -10.01
C ILE A 129 -22.02 -23.92 -9.43
N LEU A 130 -22.25 -23.97 -8.12
CA LEU A 130 -22.96 -25.08 -7.46
C LEU A 130 -24.50 -24.99 -7.55
N LEU A 131 -25.03 -23.87 -8.06
CA LEU A 131 -26.47 -23.62 -8.21
C LEU A 131 -26.95 -23.63 -9.67
N ALA A 132 -26.07 -23.96 -10.63
CA ALA A 132 -26.35 -24.12 -12.06
C ALA A 132 -26.21 -25.59 -12.48
#